data_AF-A0A7X3P0C2-F1
#
_entry.id   AF-A0A7X3P0C2-F1
#
_cell.length_a   1.000
_cell.length_b   1.000
_cell.length_c   1.000
_cell.angle_alpha   90.00
_cell.angle_beta   90.00
_cell.angle_gamma   90.00
#
_symmetry.space_group_name_H-M   'P 1'
#
loop_
_entity.id
_entity.type
_entity.pdbx_description
1 polymer ?
#
loop_
_entity_poly.entity_id
_entity_poly.type
_entity_poly.pdbx_seq_one_letter_code
_entity_poly.pdbx_strand_id
1 'polypeptide(L)'
;MTDQKIFIIPICLLMLGTNYQNVDAQENLAQSAYTIFQQNCLNCHGEHGAYTEQLIIEHTALVAPGGAIIPGNPEASEFYQRLIETAVERRMPLGQPPLSPAAIDTVRRWILAGAPDWKDTFESDGPFITPKEMLETIENHVNSLSPFDRTFARYFTLTHLYNAGETPEALLAYRRALSKLVNSLSWGRKISNPRRIDSEETIFYIDLRDYEWEIGINRWTLIEAEYPYRIEFNAPTQTALREKLVNLRGELDCEVPFVHVDWFLATASLPPLYHDILGLPETDRELETRLEVNVVENLRNAAGRRVWRAGFNDSGVSNHNRVVERHESRYGAYWKSYDFAGSVGTQHIFTHPLSFTHDGGEIIFNLPNGLQAYYLADAGGNRLNEAPISIVRNPAASDPTVRNGLSCIGCHTEGIKTFEDEVRGVVEQNANPPFNKDRALRLYVEKAEMDAFVAEDTERYRGALEETGGVFGGIEPIQRFHEAFQRPLEAAHAAAAVGLETEAFLQKIQQNVSLQNLGLLVLENRTMKRDTWTEQFSEVVFALDFSESKNPNS
;
A
#
# COMPACT_ATOMS: atom_id res chain seq x y z
N MET A 1 -12.39 -18.77 -84.75
CA MET A 1 -12.75 -17.36 -85.04
C MET A 1 -14.03 -17.13 -84.25
N THR A 2 -14.08 -16.35 -83.17
CA THR A 2 -13.50 -15.01 -82.95
C THR A 2 -13.51 -14.71 -81.44
N ASP A 3 -12.59 -13.84 -81.02
CA ASP A 3 -12.27 -13.42 -79.65
C ASP A 3 -13.43 -12.86 -78.81
N GLN A 4 -13.48 -13.23 -77.52
CA GLN A 4 -14.19 -12.47 -76.49
C GLN A 4 -13.18 -11.83 -75.53
N LYS A 5 -13.13 -10.50 -75.55
CA LYS A 5 -12.32 -9.66 -74.67
C LYS A 5 -12.97 -9.55 -73.29
N ILE A 6 -12.24 -9.94 -72.24
CA ILE A 6 -12.61 -9.72 -70.84
C ILE A 6 -12.04 -8.36 -70.41
N PHE A 7 -12.93 -7.44 -70.01
CA PHE A 7 -12.58 -6.19 -69.33
C PHE A 7 -12.39 -6.46 -67.83
N ILE A 8 -11.20 -6.18 -67.29
CA ILE A 8 -10.92 -6.19 -65.86
C ILE A 8 -11.04 -4.75 -65.35
N ILE A 9 -11.98 -4.52 -64.44
CA ILE A 9 -12.09 -3.29 -63.64
C ILE A 9 -11.27 -3.51 -62.36
N PRO A 10 -10.34 -2.62 -61.98
CA PRO A 10 -9.68 -2.72 -60.69
C PRO A 10 -10.61 -2.16 -59.59
N ILE A 11 -10.97 -3.01 -58.64
CA ILE A 11 -11.61 -2.61 -57.39
C ILE A 11 -10.51 -2.06 -56.47
N CYS A 12 -10.53 -0.75 -56.22
CA CYS A 12 -9.77 -0.13 -55.14
C CYS A 12 -10.37 -0.56 -53.79
N LEU A 13 -9.74 -1.51 -53.11
CA LEU A 13 -9.97 -1.74 -51.68
C LEU A 13 -9.35 -0.57 -50.90
N LEU A 14 -10.20 0.23 -50.25
CA LEU A 14 -9.76 1.14 -49.19
C LEU A 14 -9.34 0.30 -47.97
N MET A 15 -8.04 0.35 -47.63
CA MET A 15 -7.50 -0.09 -46.35
C MET A 15 -7.91 0.90 -45.25
N LEU A 16 -8.98 0.61 -44.52
CA LEU A 16 -9.28 1.23 -43.22
C LEU A 16 -9.07 0.14 -42.15
N GLY A 17 -7.84 0.05 -41.63
CA GLY A 17 -7.51 -1.00 -40.65
C GLY A 17 -6.19 -0.86 -39.89
N THR A 18 -5.47 0.26 -39.99
CA THR A 18 -4.11 0.39 -39.42
C THR A 18 -3.98 1.36 -38.24
N ASN A 19 -5.10 1.94 -37.75
CA ASN A 19 -5.04 2.90 -36.65
C ASN A 19 -5.25 2.27 -35.26
N TYR A 20 -6.14 1.29 -35.10
CA TYR A 20 -6.40 0.70 -33.77
C TYR A 20 -5.18 0.01 -33.16
N GLN A 21 -4.49 -0.86 -33.90
CA GLN A 21 -3.30 -1.56 -33.37
C GLN A 21 -2.13 -0.63 -33.03
N ASN A 22 -2.04 0.54 -33.69
CA ASN A 22 -0.99 1.51 -33.40
C ASN A 22 -1.29 2.32 -32.15
N VAL A 23 -2.56 2.61 -31.87
CA VAL A 23 -2.97 3.34 -30.66
C VAL A 23 -2.79 2.46 -29.43
N ASP A 24 -3.30 1.23 -29.43
CA ASP A 24 -3.16 0.29 -28.28
C ASP A 24 -1.68 -0.02 -27.95
N ALA A 25 -0.84 -0.15 -28.99
CA ALA A 25 0.59 -0.40 -28.82
C ALA A 25 1.36 0.84 -28.32
N GLN A 26 0.91 2.05 -28.68
CA GLN A 26 1.47 3.30 -28.20
C GLN A 26 1.04 3.61 -26.76
N GLU A 27 -0.20 3.29 -26.41
CA GLU A 27 -0.77 3.46 -25.07
C GLU A 27 -0.14 2.51 -24.04
N ASN A 28 -0.04 1.21 -24.36
CA ASN A 28 0.65 0.23 -23.53
C ASN A 28 2.13 0.62 -23.31
N LEU A 29 2.74 1.24 -24.33
CA LEU A 29 4.10 1.77 -24.25
C LEU A 29 4.20 3.03 -23.36
N ALA A 30 3.21 3.94 -23.40
CA ALA A 30 3.11 5.10 -22.51
C ALA A 30 3.01 4.68 -21.04
N GLN A 31 2.12 3.73 -20.75
CA GLN A 31 1.92 3.22 -19.40
C GLN A 31 3.14 2.45 -18.87
N SER A 32 3.80 1.67 -19.74
CA SER A 32 5.05 0.99 -19.42
C SER A 32 6.18 1.97 -19.08
N ALA A 33 6.30 3.07 -19.84
CA ALA A 33 7.28 4.12 -19.56
C ALA A 33 6.96 4.86 -18.25
N TYR A 34 5.68 5.20 -18.02
CA TYR A 34 5.27 5.87 -16.80
C TYR A 34 5.48 5.00 -15.55
N THR A 35 5.26 3.69 -15.64
CA THR A 35 5.57 2.74 -14.56
C THR A 35 7.06 2.80 -14.18
N ILE A 36 7.96 2.92 -15.15
CA ILE A 36 9.40 3.10 -14.90
C ILE A 36 9.67 4.43 -14.19
N PHE A 37 9.01 5.52 -14.62
CA PHE A 37 9.17 6.84 -13.99
C PHE A 37 8.65 6.85 -12.56
N GLN A 38 7.48 6.26 -12.31
CA GLN A 38 6.92 6.08 -10.97
C GLN A 38 7.90 5.35 -10.07
N GLN A 39 8.51 4.27 -10.58
CA GLN A 39 9.38 3.43 -9.78
C GLN A 39 10.75 4.05 -9.48
N ASN A 40 11.31 4.79 -10.42
CA ASN A 40 12.73 5.13 -10.40
C ASN A 40 13.00 6.64 -10.37
N CYS A 41 11.99 7.48 -10.55
CA CYS A 41 12.20 8.90 -10.82
C CYS A 41 11.30 9.83 -9.99
N LEU A 42 10.02 9.47 -9.78
CA LEU A 42 9.05 10.38 -9.13
C LEU A 42 9.34 10.65 -7.65
N ASN A 43 10.13 9.82 -6.97
CA ASN A 43 10.56 10.09 -5.59
C ASN A 43 11.39 11.39 -5.48
N CYS A 44 12.13 11.74 -6.55
CA CYS A 44 12.98 12.94 -6.60
C CYS A 44 12.38 14.03 -7.51
N HIS A 45 11.71 13.63 -8.59
CA HIS A 45 11.22 14.50 -9.66
C HIS A 45 9.69 14.53 -9.79
N GLY A 46 8.96 14.02 -8.81
CA GLY A 46 7.49 14.16 -8.73
C GLY A 46 7.07 15.51 -8.16
N GLU A 47 5.76 15.75 -8.09
CA GLU A 47 5.15 16.98 -7.55
C GLU A 47 5.63 17.33 -6.12
N HIS A 48 6.11 16.35 -5.36
CA HIS A 48 6.64 16.50 -3.99
C HIS A 48 8.06 15.93 -3.82
N GLY A 49 8.80 15.71 -4.91
CA GLY A 49 10.14 15.14 -4.86
C GLY A 49 11.21 16.12 -4.36
N ALA A 50 12.36 15.60 -3.94
CA ALA A 50 13.46 16.42 -3.41
C ALA A 50 14.02 17.49 -4.39
N TYR A 51 13.70 17.43 -5.68
CA TYR A 51 14.21 18.33 -6.73
C TYR A 51 13.08 18.99 -7.55
N THR A 52 12.06 19.54 -6.89
CA THR A 52 10.93 20.23 -7.54
C THR A 52 11.30 21.44 -8.40
N GLU A 53 12.48 22.06 -8.18
CA GLU A 53 12.87 23.29 -8.87
C GLU A 53 13.65 23.09 -10.19
N GLN A 54 14.04 21.86 -10.54
CA GLN A 54 15.01 21.60 -11.63
C GLN A 54 14.48 20.70 -12.75
N LEU A 55 13.61 19.72 -12.43
CA LEU A 55 12.89 18.92 -13.42
C LEU A 55 11.74 18.20 -12.73
N ILE A 56 10.50 18.43 -13.20
CA ILE A 56 9.31 17.68 -12.79
C ILE A 56 8.96 16.71 -13.91
N ILE A 57 8.81 15.43 -13.58
CA ILE A 57 8.34 14.41 -14.51
C ILE A 57 6.81 14.46 -14.56
N GLU A 58 6.33 15.53 -15.19
CA GLU A 58 4.97 15.71 -15.67
C GLU A 58 5.01 15.71 -17.19
N HIS A 59 4.06 15.02 -17.85
CA HIS A 59 4.09 14.81 -19.29
C HIS A 59 4.21 16.13 -20.05
N THR A 60 3.31 17.06 -19.74
CA THR A 60 3.23 18.41 -20.32
C THR A 60 4.53 19.19 -20.18
N ALA A 61 5.21 19.10 -19.03
CA ALA A 61 6.48 19.76 -18.78
C ALA A 61 7.65 19.11 -19.53
N LEU A 62 7.63 17.77 -19.65
CA LEU A 62 8.70 17.02 -20.31
C LEU A 62 8.76 17.24 -21.81
N VAL A 63 7.60 17.35 -22.48
CA VAL A 63 7.49 17.48 -23.94
C VAL A 63 7.27 18.92 -24.42
N ALA A 64 7.19 19.90 -23.52
CA ALA A 64 7.06 21.32 -23.86
C ALA A 64 8.28 21.82 -24.69
N PRO A 65 8.14 22.92 -25.45
CA PRO A 65 9.28 23.55 -26.12
C PRO A 65 10.39 23.92 -25.12
N GLY A 66 11.56 23.28 -25.24
CA GLY A 66 12.68 23.43 -24.29
C GLY A 66 12.65 22.46 -23.11
N GLY A 67 11.69 21.54 -23.06
CA GLY A 67 11.63 20.43 -22.11
C GLY A 67 12.72 19.37 -22.34
N ALA A 68 12.86 18.45 -21.39
CA ALA A 68 13.93 17.45 -21.41
C ALA A 68 13.74 16.35 -22.45
N ILE A 69 12.55 16.25 -23.08
CA ILE A 69 12.21 15.26 -24.09
C ILE A 69 11.92 15.95 -25.42
N ILE A 70 12.52 15.42 -26.48
CA ILE A 70 12.21 15.76 -27.86
C ILE A 70 11.41 14.58 -28.43
N PRO A 71 10.07 14.69 -28.55
CA PRO A 71 9.23 13.63 -29.12
C PRO A 71 9.75 13.13 -30.46
N GLY A 72 9.86 11.82 -30.61
CA GLY A 72 10.37 11.16 -31.80
C GLY A 72 11.90 11.09 -31.90
N ASN A 73 12.65 11.70 -30.98
CA ASN A 73 14.12 11.72 -31.03
C ASN A 73 14.77 11.42 -29.66
N PRO A 74 14.91 10.14 -29.29
CA PRO A 74 15.53 9.75 -28.02
C PRO A 74 16.97 10.26 -27.87
N GLU A 75 17.78 10.14 -28.92
CA GLU A 75 19.22 10.48 -28.84
C GLU A 75 19.47 11.98 -28.65
N ALA A 76 18.51 12.83 -29.05
CA ALA A 76 18.57 14.27 -28.83
C ALA A 76 17.85 14.72 -27.55
N SER A 77 17.15 13.82 -26.85
CA SER A 77 16.45 14.12 -25.60
C SER A 77 17.42 14.07 -24.42
N GLU A 78 17.61 15.18 -23.71
CA GLU A 78 18.47 15.22 -22.51
C GLU A 78 18.03 14.16 -21.49
N PHE A 79 16.70 13.97 -21.33
CA PHE A 79 16.13 12.96 -20.46
C PHE A 79 16.73 11.56 -20.72
N TYR A 80 16.79 11.13 -21.99
CA TYR A 80 17.31 9.83 -22.36
C TYR A 80 18.84 9.77 -22.21
N GLN A 81 19.56 10.83 -22.58
CA GLN A 81 21.01 10.92 -22.43
C GLN A 81 21.45 10.73 -20.98
N ARG A 82 20.70 11.27 -20.01
CA ARG A 82 20.97 11.09 -18.57
C ARG A 82 20.80 9.64 -18.11
N LEU A 83 19.94 8.85 -18.73
CA LEU A 83 19.73 7.44 -18.39
C LEU A 83 20.88 6.54 -18.88
N ILE A 84 21.49 6.89 -20.01
CA ILE A 84 22.57 6.11 -20.64
C ILE A 84 23.97 6.63 -20.32
N GLU A 85 24.07 7.69 -19.51
CA GLU A 85 25.35 8.27 -19.09
C GLU A 85 26.19 7.24 -18.31
N THR A 86 27.50 7.27 -18.53
CA THR A 86 28.47 6.37 -17.88
C THR A 86 29.06 6.96 -16.61
N ALA A 87 29.15 8.30 -16.54
CA ALA A 87 29.60 9.03 -15.36
C ALA A 87 28.53 9.00 -14.25
N VAL A 88 28.82 8.33 -13.13
CA VAL A 88 27.86 8.08 -12.04
C VAL A 88 27.34 9.39 -11.42
N GLU A 89 28.17 10.42 -11.38
CA GLU A 89 27.86 11.77 -10.88
C GLU A 89 26.88 12.56 -11.76
N ARG A 90 26.58 12.08 -12.97
CA ARG A 90 25.68 12.75 -13.93
C ARG A 90 24.55 11.86 -14.44
N ARG A 91 24.63 10.56 -14.18
CA ARG A 91 23.65 9.54 -14.58
C ARG A 91 22.43 9.59 -13.68
N MET A 92 21.25 9.42 -14.29
CA MET A 92 20.00 9.20 -13.57
C MET A 92 19.62 7.71 -13.57
N PRO A 93 19.10 7.16 -12.45
CA PRO A 93 18.82 7.87 -11.19
C PRO A 93 20.12 8.17 -10.39
N LEU A 94 20.23 9.39 -9.87
CA LEU A 94 21.47 9.91 -9.25
C LEU A 94 21.77 9.17 -7.93
N GLY A 95 23.01 8.69 -7.78
CA GLY A 95 23.44 7.97 -6.57
C GLY A 95 22.81 6.58 -6.41
N GLN A 96 22.12 6.08 -7.44
CA GLN A 96 21.46 4.77 -7.47
C GLN A 96 22.05 3.87 -8.57
N PRO A 97 21.80 2.54 -8.51
CA PRO A 97 22.10 1.64 -9.62
C PRO A 97 21.45 2.12 -10.94
N PRO A 98 22.09 1.86 -12.10
CA PRO A 98 21.50 2.20 -13.39
C PRO A 98 20.20 1.42 -13.62
N LEU A 99 19.30 1.98 -14.42
CA LEU A 99 18.13 1.23 -14.91
C LEU A 99 18.58 -0.01 -15.69
N SER A 100 17.73 -1.03 -15.69
CA SER A 100 17.97 -2.21 -16.51
C SER A 100 17.97 -1.84 -18.00
N PRO A 101 18.75 -2.55 -18.84
CA PRO A 101 18.74 -2.30 -20.29
C PRO A 101 17.34 -2.36 -20.91
N ALA A 102 16.46 -3.23 -20.39
CA ALA A 102 15.07 -3.34 -20.83
C ALA A 102 14.24 -2.10 -20.46
N ALA A 103 14.42 -1.54 -19.26
CA ALA A 103 13.74 -0.31 -18.85
C ALA A 103 14.21 0.89 -19.69
N ILE A 104 15.52 1.00 -19.94
CA ILE A 104 16.09 2.03 -20.82
C ILE A 104 15.51 1.90 -22.23
N ASP A 105 15.42 0.69 -22.78
CA ASP A 105 14.83 0.45 -24.11
C ASP A 105 13.34 0.79 -24.17
N THR A 106 12.56 0.49 -23.12
CA THR A 106 11.15 0.90 -23.03
C THR A 106 11.00 2.42 -23.06
N VAL A 107 11.80 3.17 -22.29
CA VAL A 107 11.79 4.64 -22.31
C VAL A 107 12.22 5.16 -23.69
N ARG A 108 13.25 4.56 -24.29
CA ARG A 108 13.71 4.91 -25.64
C ARG A 108 12.60 4.74 -26.68
N ARG A 109 11.91 3.59 -26.67
CA ARG A 109 10.81 3.29 -27.59
C ARG A 109 9.64 4.25 -27.38
N TRP A 110 9.31 4.58 -26.14
CA TRP A 110 8.26 5.55 -25.83
C TRP A 110 8.59 6.95 -26.37
N ILE A 111 9.81 7.46 -26.17
CA ILE A 111 10.22 8.75 -26.75
C ILE A 111 10.17 8.68 -28.29
N LEU A 112 10.66 7.59 -28.88
CA LEU A 112 10.64 7.38 -30.33
C LEU A 112 9.21 7.35 -30.90
N ALA A 113 8.25 6.84 -30.14
CA ALA A 113 6.82 6.80 -30.49
C ALA A 113 6.13 8.17 -30.38
N GLY A 114 6.87 9.25 -30.09
CA GLY A 114 6.32 10.59 -29.93
C GLY A 114 5.97 10.95 -28.49
N ALA A 115 6.45 10.17 -27.52
CA ALA A 115 6.17 10.37 -26.10
C ALA A 115 4.66 10.53 -25.83
N PRO A 116 3.80 9.56 -26.22
CA PRO A 116 2.36 9.61 -25.97
C PRO A 116 2.06 9.83 -24.47
N ASP A 117 0.99 10.58 -24.18
CA ASP A 117 0.58 10.90 -22.80
C ASP A 117 0.21 9.62 -22.05
N TRP A 118 0.64 9.53 -20.80
CA TRP A 118 0.29 8.45 -19.89
C TRP A 118 -0.99 8.75 -19.09
N LYS A 119 -1.65 9.89 -19.39
CA LYS A 119 -2.96 10.30 -18.85
C LYS A 119 -4.11 10.16 -19.84
N ASP A 120 -3.92 9.56 -21.02
CA ASP A 120 -5.09 9.14 -21.80
C ASP A 120 -5.87 8.16 -20.90
N THR A 121 -7.02 8.66 -20.45
CA THR A 121 -7.91 7.98 -19.53
C THR A 121 -8.34 6.70 -20.21
N PHE A 122 -8.05 5.56 -19.59
CA PHE A 122 -8.76 4.34 -19.91
C PHE A 122 -10.25 4.64 -19.69
N GLU A 123 -11.00 4.90 -20.77
CA GLU A 123 -12.39 4.47 -20.79
C GLU A 123 -12.30 2.95 -20.56
N SER A 124 -12.78 2.47 -19.41
CA SER A 124 -12.82 1.03 -19.20
C SER A 124 -13.64 0.42 -20.33
N ASP A 125 -13.02 -0.29 -21.26
CA ASP A 125 -13.72 -1.04 -22.32
C ASP A 125 -14.69 -2.11 -21.75
N GLY A 126 -14.60 -2.37 -20.45
CA GLY A 126 -15.51 -3.24 -19.73
C GLY A 126 -16.78 -2.51 -19.26
N PRO A 127 -17.91 -3.24 -19.13
CA PRO A 127 -19.19 -2.66 -18.76
C PRO A 127 -19.13 -2.06 -17.34
N PHE A 128 -19.77 -0.90 -17.15
CA PHE A 128 -19.97 -0.31 -15.83
C PHE A 128 -20.75 -1.28 -14.93
N ILE A 129 -20.19 -1.62 -13.76
CA ILE A 129 -20.84 -2.52 -12.80
C ILE A 129 -21.77 -1.69 -11.91
N THR A 130 -23.06 -1.87 -12.08
CA THR A 130 -24.08 -1.14 -11.30
C THR A 130 -24.14 -1.63 -9.84
N PRO A 131 -24.62 -0.80 -8.88
CA PRO A 131 -24.90 -1.26 -7.53
C PRO A 131 -25.81 -2.49 -7.48
N LYS A 132 -26.75 -2.59 -8.43
CA LYS A 132 -27.63 -3.75 -8.56
C LYS A 132 -26.84 -5.02 -8.85
N GLU A 133 -25.99 -5.00 -9.88
CA GLU A 133 -25.18 -6.15 -10.28
C GLU A 133 -24.18 -6.55 -9.19
N MET A 134 -23.56 -5.58 -8.51
CA MET A 134 -22.69 -5.85 -7.37
C MET A 134 -23.42 -6.56 -6.24
N LEU A 135 -24.60 -6.07 -5.83
CA LEU A 135 -25.40 -6.69 -4.76
C LEU A 135 -25.95 -8.06 -5.19
N GLU A 136 -26.36 -8.23 -6.45
CA GLU A 136 -26.81 -9.53 -6.97
C GLU A 136 -25.67 -10.55 -7.00
N THR A 137 -24.45 -10.15 -7.36
CA THR A 137 -23.27 -11.01 -7.33
C THR A 137 -22.96 -11.46 -5.89
N ILE A 138 -22.97 -10.54 -4.93
CA ILE A 138 -22.79 -10.87 -3.50
C ILE A 138 -23.90 -11.78 -3.00
N GLU A 139 -25.17 -11.48 -3.28
CA GLU A 139 -26.33 -12.28 -2.87
C GLU A 139 -26.29 -13.71 -3.45
N ASN A 140 -25.95 -13.85 -4.74
CA ASN A 140 -25.79 -15.15 -5.38
C ASN A 140 -24.67 -15.97 -4.70
N HIS A 141 -23.57 -15.31 -4.35
CA HIS A 141 -22.49 -15.95 -3.62
C HIS A 141 -22.92 -16.37 -2.21
N VAL A 142 -23.56 -15.50 -1.42
CA VAL A 142 -24.11 -15.83 -0.10
C VAL A 142 -25.08 -17.01 -0.17
N ASN A 143 -25.94 -17.05 -1.18
CA ASN A 143 -26.90 -18.14 -1.38
C ASN A 143 -26.23 -19.47 -1.71
N SER A 144 -25.02 -19.45 -2.26
CA SER A 144 -24.21 -20.66 -2.50
C SER A 144 -23.56 -21.20 -1.22
N LEU A 145 -23.44 -20.39 -0.16
CA LEU A 145 -22.89 -20.79 1.13
C LEU A 145 -23.93 -21.54 1.97
N SER A 146 -23.47 -22.42 2.85
CA SER A 146 -24.34 -23.06 3.84
C SER A 146 -24.87 -22.01 4.82
N PRO A 147 -26.09 -22.13 5.36
CA PRO A 147 -26.61 -21.18 6.36
C PRO A 147 -25.71 -20.99 7.57
N PHE A 148 -24.90 -22.00 7.91
CA PHE A 148 -23.92 -21.92 9.00
C PHE A 148 -22.73 -21.01 8.68
N ASP A 149 -22.35 -20.90 7.40
CA ASP A 149 -21.17 -20.14 6.98
C ASP A 149 -21.48 -18.67 6.64
N ARG A 150 -22.74 -18.33 6.37
CA ARG A 150 -23.14 -17.00 5.90
C ARG A 150 -22.75 -15.88 6.86
N THR A 151 -22.88 -16.10 8.17
CA THR A 151 -22.56 -15.08 9.19
C THR A 151 -21.06 -14.76 9.27
N PHE A 152 -20.18 -15.60 8.72
CA PHE A 152 -18.73 -15.37 8.67
C PHE A 152 -18.26 -14.77 7.34
N ALA A 153 -19.15 -14.64 6.36
CA ALA A 153 -18.79 -14.12 5.05
C ALA A 153 -18.68 -12.59 5.06
N ARG A 154 -17.58 -12.05 4.55
CA ARG A 154 -17.38 -10.60 4.35
C ARG A 154 -16.80 -10.32 2.98
N TYR A 155 -17.00 -9.10 2.50
CA TYR A 155 -16.62 -8.73 1.14
C TYR A 155 -15.74 -7.49 1.09
N PHE A 156 -14.82 -7.47 0.14
CA PHE A 156 -14.10 -6.28 -0.27
C PHE A 156 -14.40 -6.01 -1.73
N THR A 157 -14.38 -4.75 -2.15
CA THR A 157 -14.65 -4.37 -3.53
C THR A 157 -13.66 -3.34 -4.10
N LEU A 158 -13.31 -3.56 -5.36
CA LEU A 158 -12.61 -2.65 -6.27
C LEU A 158 -13.56 -2.09 -7.34
N THR A 159 -14.85 -2.38 -7.27
CA THR A 159 -15.83 -1.97 -8.29
C THR A 159 -15.79 -0.48 -8.56
N HIS A 160 -15.65 0.37 -7.53
CA HIS A 160 -15.57 1.82 -7.71
C HIS A 160 -14.29 2.26 -8.42
N LEU A 161 -13.17 1.56 -8.22
CA LEU A 161 -11.92 1.83 -8.91
C LEU A 161 -11.98 1.37 -10.37
N TYR A 162 -12.51 0.17 -10.60
CA TYR A 162 -12.74 -0.37 -11.94
C TYR A 162 -13.68 0.55 -12.74
N ASN A 163 -14.82 0.94 -12.17
CA ASN A 163 -15.78 1.85 -12.80
C ASN A 163 -15.23 3.26 -13.01
N ALA A 164 -14.20 3.67 -12.25
CA ALA A 164 -13.51 4.95 -12.44
C ALA A 164 -12.42 4.91 -13.52
N GLY A 165 -12.21 3.76 -14.18
CA GLY A 165 -11.20 3.60 -15.23
C GLY A 165 -9.79 3.29 -14.72
N GLU A 166 -9.64 2.74 -13.50
CA GLU A 166 -8.32 2.29 -13.03
C GLU A 166 -7.76 1.18 -13.94
N THR A 167 -6.47 1.29 -14.27
CA THR A 167 -5.80 0.35 -15.17
C THR A 167 -5.82 -1.10 -14.64
N PRO A 168 -5.83 -2.12 -15.51
CA PRO A 168 -5.73 -3.52 -15.09
C PRO A 168 -4.53 -3.80 -14.19
N GLU A 169 -3.38 -3.17 -14.45
CA GLU A 169 -2.17 -3.28 -13.65
C GLU A 169 -2.34 -2.70 -12.24
N ALA A 170 -3.01 -1.54 -12.12
CA ALA A 170 -3.34 -0.95 -10.84
C ALA A 170 -4.29 -1.85 -10.05
N LEU A 171 -5.37 -2.35 -10.68
CA LEU A 171 -6.33 -3.26 -10.05
C LEU A 171 -5.67 -4.58 -9.60
N LEU A 172 -4.70 -5.11 -10.36
CA LEU A 172 -3.91 -6.27 -9.93
C LEU A 172 -3.03 -5.96 -8.73
N ALA A 173 -2.41 -4.77 -8.69
CA ALA A 173 -1.62 -4.34 -7.55
C ALA A 173 -2.49 -4.15 -6.29
N TYR A 174 -3.69 -3.58 -6.42
CA TYR A 174 -4.67 -3.51 -5.33
C TYR A 174 -5.05 -4.88 -4.79
N ARG A 175 -5.28 -5.87 -5.68
CA ARG A 175 -5.55 -7.27 -5.30
C ARG A 175 -4.44 -7.88 -4.45
N ARG A 176 -3.19 -7.72 -4.87
CA ARG A 176 -2.01 -8.20 -4.11
C ARG A 176 -1.88 -7.49 -2.77
N ALA A 177 -2.10 -6.18 -2.75
CA ALA A 177 -2.06 -5.39 -1.52
C ALA A 177 -3.14 -5.84 -0.52
N LEU A 178 -4.37 -6.10 -1.02
CA LEU A 178 -5.46 -6.61 -0.20
C LEU A 178 -5.08 -7.95 0.42
N SER A 179 -4.65 -8.92 -0.39
CA SER A 179 -4.19 -10.24 0.07
C SER A 179 -3.11 -10.12 1.14
N LYS A 180 -2.10 -9.26 0.92
CA LYS A 180 -1.05 -9.02 1.89
C LYS A 180 -1.61 -8.44 3.19
N LEU A 181 -2.39 -7.37 3.13
CA LEU A 181 -2.83 -6.65 4.33
C LEU A 181 -3.79 -7.49 5.20
N VAL A 182 -4.77 -8.18 4.61
CA VAL A 182 -5.69 -9.02 5.42
C VAL A 182 -4.93 -10.12 6.18
N ASN A 183 -3.89 -10.70 5.57
CA ASN A 183 -3.05 -11.70 6.22
C ASN A 183 -2.04 -11.08 7.21
N SER A 184 -1.54 -9.86 6.95
CA SER A 184 -0.72 -9.10 7.90
C SER A 184 -1.50 -8.59 9.12
N LEU A 185 -2.83 -8.63 9.06
CA LEU A 185 -3.75 -8.27 10.13
C LEU A 185 -4.38 -9.51 10.81
N SER A 186 -3.75 -10.68 10.69
CA SER A 186 -4.33 -11.94 11.11
C SER A 186 -3.45 -12.75 12.05
N TRP A 187 -4.08 -13.44 13.00
CA TRP A 187 -3.45 -14.49 13.83
C TRP A 187 -3.66 -15.90 13.27
N GLY A 188 -4.32 -16.02 12.11
CA GLY A 188 -4.45 -17.27 11.37
C GLY A 188 -3.10 -17.89 11.04
N ARG A 189 -3.04 -19.23 11.05
CA ARG A 189 -1.79 -19.99 10.85
C ARG A 189 -1.37 -20.17 9.40
N LYS A 190 -2.26 -19.85 8.47
CA LYS A 190 -2.05 -20.03 7.04
C LYS A 190 -2.38 -18.73 6.34
N ILE A 191 -1.73 -18.51 5.21
CA ILE A 191 -2.16 -17.47 4.29
C ILE A 191 -3.51 -17.90 3.69
N SER A 192 -4.52 -17.06 3.85
CA SER A 192 -5.81 -17.19 3.15
C SER A 192 -5.99 -15.97 2.26
N ASN A 193 -5.97 -16.17 0.94
CA ASN A 193 -6.15 -15.08 -0.02
C ASN A 193 -7.64 -14.84 -0.28
N PRO A 194 -8.11 -13.58 -0.31
CA PRO A 194 -9.49 -13.27 -0.68
C PRO A 194 -9.89 -13.88 -2.03
N ARG A 195 -11.06 -14.53 -2.05
CA ARG A 195 -11.56 -15.22 -3.25
C ARG A 195 -12.41 -14.27 -4.09
N ARG A 196 -12.00 -14.05 -5.34
CA ARG A 196 -12.81 -13.39 -6.37
C ARG A 196 -14.13 -14.12 -6.62
N ILE A 197 -15.23 -13.39 -6.73
CA ILE A 197 -16.59 -13.94 -6.94
C ILE A 197 -17.28 -13.44 -8.22
N ASP A 198 -16.60 -12.62 -9.00
CA ASP A 198 -17.05 -12.04 -10.27
C ASP A 198 -16.00 -12.24 -11.38
N SER A 199 -16.38 -12.03 -12.65
CA SER A 199 -15.50 -12.22 -13.82
C SER A 199 -14.51 -11.08 -14.02
N GLU A 200 -14.90 -9.88 -13.62
CA GLU A 200 -14.12 -8.65 -13.70
C GLU A 200 -13.08 -8.59 -12.57
N GLU A 201 -13.20 -9.51 -11.60
CA GLU A 201 -12.36 -9.67 -10.44
C GLU A 201 -12.28 -8.40 -9.60
N THR A 202 -13.43 -7.80 -9.32
CA THR A 202 -13.58 -6.60 -8.51
C THR A 202 -14.18 -6.90 -7.14
N ILE A 203 -14.82 -8.05 -6.91
CA ILE A 203 -15.49 -8.40 -5.65
C ILE A 203 -14.82 -9.62 -5.01
N PHE A 204 -14.38 -9.46 -3.77
CA PHE A 204 -13.59 -10.46 -3.05
C PHE A 204 -14.30 -10.91 -1.78
N TYR A 205 -14.50 -12.21 -1.64
CA TYR A 205 -15.02 -12.87 -0.46
C TYR A 205 -13.88 -13.30 0.48
N ILE A 206 -14.09 -13.07 1.78
CA ILE A 206 -13.31 -13.68 2.86
C ILE A 206 -14.23 -14.38 3.85
N ASP A 207 -13.70 -15.43 4.50
CA ASP A 207 -14.29 -16.02 5.70
C ASP A 207 -13.53 -15.52 6.93
N LEU A 208 -14.22 -14.90 7.89
CA LEU A 208 -13.58 -14.34 9.08
C LEU A 208 -12.74 -15.36 9.87
N ARG A 209 -13.14 -16.65 9.84
CA ARG A 209 -12.49 -17.74 10.57
C ARG A 209 -11.11 -18.09 10.03
N ASP A 210 -10.86 -17.81 8.75
CA ASP A 210 -9.53 -17.99 8.17
C ASP A 210 -8.49 -17.04 8.78
N TYR A 211 -8.97 -15.90 9.33
CA TYR A 211 -8.13 -14.84 9.87
C TYR A 211 -8.14 -14.77 11.41
N GLU A 212 -8.95 -15.62 12.06
CA GLU A 212 -9.31 -15.54 13.49
C GLU A 212 -9.98 -14.21 13.87
N TRP A 213 -10.68 -13.57 12.92
CA TRP A 213 -11.32 -12.28 13.13
C TRP A 213 -12.65 -12.36 13.89
N GLU A 214 -13.21 -13.55 14.04
CA GLU A 214 -14.39 -13.85 14.85
C GLU A 214 -14.06 -14.12 16.33
N ILE A 215 -12.79 -14.37 16.66
CA ILE A 215 -12.38 -14.75 18.01
C ILE A 215 -12.34 -13.53 18.95
N GLY A 216 -13.21 -13.55 19.97
CA GLY A 216 -13.29 -12.50 20.98
C GLY A 216 -14.10 -11.31 20.48
N ILE A 217 -13.45 -10.18 20.22
CA ILE A 217 -14.08 -9.03 19.56
C ILE A 217 -14.08 -9.32 18.06
N ASN A 218 -15.26 -9.29 17.43
CA ASN A 218 -15.38 -9.42 15.99
C ASN A 218 -14.62 -8.28 15.31
N ARG A 219 -13.51 -8.57 14.63
CA ARG A 219 -12.66 -7.55 14.01
C ARG A 219 -13.33 -6.84 12.85
N TRP A 220 -14.32 -7.48 12.22
CA TRP A 220 -15.10 -6.81 11.20
C TRP A 220 -15.87 -5.62 11.77
N THR A 221 -16.48 -5.73 12.95
CA THR A 221 -17.26 -4.62 13.52
C THR A 221 -16.40 -3.39 13.85
N LEU A 222 -15.11 -3.58 14.11
CA LEU A 222 -14.13 -2.49 14.23
C LEU A 222 -13.89 -1.79 12.89
N ILE A 223 -13.78 -2.56 11.80
CA ILE A 223 -13.67 -2.03 10.44
C ILE A 223 -14.95 -1.27 10.07
N GLU A 224 -16.12 -1.82 10.37
CA GLU A 224 -17.40 -1.17 10.10
C GLU A 224 -17.50 0.17 10.82
N ALA A 225 -17.12 0.23 12.10
CA ALA A 225 -17.21 1.42 12.92
C ALA A 225 -16.44 2.62 12.31
N GLU A 226 -15.31 2.35 11.67
CA GLU A 226 -14.47 3.37 11.03
C GLU A 226 -14.81 3.62 9.55
N TYR A 227 -15.61 2.75 8.91
CA TYR A 227 -15.86 2.84 7.47
C TYR A 227 -16.83 3.98 7.10
N PRO A 228 -16.38 5.02 6.35
CA PRO A 228 -17.19 6.20 6.06
C PRO A 228 -18.05 6.05 4.80
N TYR A 229 -17.70 5.12 3.91
CA TYR A 229 -18.33 4.98 2.60
C TYR A 229 -19.54 4.03 2.62
N ARG A 230 -20.38 4.19 3.65
CA ARG A 230 -21.61 3.41 3.81
C ARG A 230 -22.65 3.90 2.79
N ILE A 231 -23.14 3.00 1.95
CA ILE A 231 -24.21 3.29 1.00
C ILE A 231 -25.53 2.80 1.60
N GLU A 232 -26.50 3.70 1.65
CA GLU A 232 -27.90 3.38 1.95
C GLU A 232 -28.75 3.63 0.71
N PHE A 233 -29.82 2.84 0.54
CA PHE A 233 -30.74 2.99 -0.58
C PHE A 233 -32.10 3.47 -0.10
N ASN A 234 -32.63 4.51 -0.75
CA ASN A 234 -33.86 5.17 -0.31
C ASN A 234 -35.12 4.61 -0.98
N ALA A 235 -36.23 4.58 -0.23
CA ALA A 235 -37.56 4.20 -0.74
C ALA A 235 -38.41 5.47 -0.95
N PRO A 236 -39.25 5.56 -2.01
CA PRO A 236 -39.66 4.47 -2.90
C PRO A 236 -38.80 4.26 -4.15
N THR A 237 -37.78 5.09 -4.39
CA THR A 237 -36.99 5.10 -5.65
C THR A 237 -36.09 3.88 -5.84
N GLN A 238 -35.53 3.33 -4.76
CA GLN A 238 -34.57 2.22 -4.78
C GLN A 238 -34.99 1.06 -3.86
N THR A 239 -36.30 0.83 -3.71
CA THR A 239 -36.86 -0.19 -2.80
C THR A 239 -36.21 -1.57 -2.97
N ALA A 240 -36.00 -2.03 -4.21
CA ALA A 240 -35.39 -3.34 -4.49
C ALA A 240 -33.92 -3.43 -4.03
N LEU A 241 -33.12 -2.36 -4.18
CA LEU A 241 -31.73 -2.33 -3.70
C LEU A 241 -31.68 -2.28 -2.18
N ARG A 242 -32.59 -1.52 -1.56
CA ARG A 242 -32.74 -1.47 -0.11
C ARG A 242 -33.08 -2.83 0.48
N GLU A 243 -34.05 -3.53 -0.09
CA GLU A 243 -34.44 -4.88 0.35
C GLU A 243 -33.28 -5.88 0.22
N LYS A 244 -32.53 -5.83 -0.89
CA LYS A 244 -31.33 -6.66 -1.07
C LYS A 244 -30.27 -6.37 -0.01
N LEU A 245 -29.96 -5.10 0.24
CA LEU A 245 -28.96 -4.72 1.25
C LEU A 245 -29.40 -5.15 2.66
N VAL A 246 -30.67 -4.97 3.02
CA VAL A 246 -31.22 -5.43 4.31
C VAL A 246 -31.14 -6.95 4.45
N ASN A 247 -31.48 -7.70 3.40
CA ASN A 247 -31.36 -9.16 3.43
C ASN A 247 -29.89 -9.59 3.59
N LEU A 248 -28.96 -8.98 2.85
CA LEU A 248 -27.53 -9.25 3.00
C LEU A 248 -27.03 -8.98 4.42
N ARG A 249 -27.40 -7.83 5.03
CA ARG A 249 -27.06 -7.51 6.42
C ARG A 249 -27.54 -8.60 7.38
N GLY A 250 -28.77 -9.10 7.19
CA GLY A 250 -29.35 -10.18 7.99
C GLY A 250 -28.66 -11.54 7.81
N GLU A 251 -28.33 -11.92 6.58
CA GLU A 251 -27.65 -13.20 6.28
C GLU A 251 -26.19 -13.21 6.77
N LEU A 252 -25.52 -12.05 6.73
CA LEU A 252 -24.11 -11.91 7.10
C LEU A 252 -23.89 -11.51 8.57
N ASP A 253 -24.95 -11.16 9.30
CA ASP A 253 -24.90 -10.62 10.66
C ASP A 253 -23.92 -9.44 10.77
N CYS A 254 -24.14 -8.41 9.95
CA CYS A 254 -23.29 -7.23 9.85
C CYS A 254 -24.04 -6.00 9.33
N GLU A 255 -23.51 -4.80 9.56
CA GLU A 255 -24.10 -3.55 9.08
C GLU A 255 -23.49 -3.10 7.73
N VAL A 256 -22.24 -3.48 7.48
CA VAL A 256 -21.50 -3.15 6.26
C VAL A 256 -21.02 -4.46 5.63
N PRO A 257 -21.79 -5.03 4.68
CA PRO A 257 -21.45 -6.27 3.99
C PRO A 257 -20.15 -6.23 3.18
N PHE A 258 -19.80 -5.06 2.64
CA PHE A 258 -18.64 -4.87 1.77
C PHE A 258 -17.90 -3.57 2.06
N VAL A 259 -16.57 -3.59 1.88
CA VAL A 259 -15.67 -2.46 2.13
C VAL A 259 -14.82 -2.16 0.89
N HIS A 260 -14.63 -0.88 0.56
CA HIS A 260 -13.72 -0.45 -0.49
C HIS A 260 -12.25 -0.81 -0.16
N VAL A 261 -11.58 -1.47 -1.10
CA VAL A 261 -10.19 -1.96 -0.88
C VAL A 261 -9.19 -0.83 -0.68
N ASP A 262 -9.28 0.25 -1.46
CA ASP A 262 -8.38 1.40 -1.33
C ASP A 262 -8.47 2.08 0.04
N TRP A 263 -9.69 2.27 0.56
CA TRP A 263 -9.89 2.76 1.93
C TRP A 263 -9.31 1.79 2.97
N PHE A 264 -9.57 0.49 2.82
CA PHE A 264 -9.09 -0.52 3.76
C PHE A 264 -7.56 -0.53 3.82
N LEU A 265 -6.90 -0.50 2.65
CA LEU A 265 -5.44 -0.42 2.56
C LEU A 265 -4.89 0.86 3.21
N ALA A 266 -5.53 2.00 2.95
CA ALA A 266 -5.08 3.29 3.45
C ALA A 266 -5.32 3.47 4.95
N THR A 267 -6.30 2.78 5.53
CA THR A 267 -6.79 3.04 6.89
C THR A 267 -6.49 1.90 7.87
N ALA A 268 -6.72 0.63 7.48
CA ALA A 268 -6.50 -0.51 8.36
C ALA A 268 -5.01 -0.85 8.57
N SER A 269 -4.13 -0.28 7.73
CA SER A 269 -2.68 -0.31 7.93
C SER A 269 -2.19 0.73 8.95
N LEU A 270 -3.05 1.63 9.42
CA LEU A 270 -2.72 2.68 10.38
C LEU A 270 -3.43 2.51 11.73
N PRO A 271 -2.82 2.97 12.84
CA PRO A 271 -3.50 3.02 14.14
C PRO A 271 -4.61 4.10 14.14
N PRO A 272 -5.68 3.92 14.94
CA PRO A 272 -5.90 2.82 15.87
C PRO A 272 -6.39 1.52 15.21
N LEU A 273 -6.86 1.54 13.96
CA LEU A 273 -7.50 0.37 13.36
C LEU A 273 -6.53 -0.83 13.17
N TYR A 274 -5.27 -0.57 12.77
CA TYR A 274 -4.20 -1.58 12.71
C TYR A 274 -4.02 -2.32 14.05
N HIS A 275 -3.99 -1.52 15.11
CA HIS A 275 -3.86 -1.96 16.49
C HIS A 275 -5.05 -2.79 16.95
N ASP A 276 -6.25 -2.33 16.64
CA ASP A 276 -7.51 -2.93 17.08
C ASP A 276 -7.82 -4.23 16.36
N ILE A 277 -7.52 -4.32 15.05
CA ILE A 277 -7.70 -5.56 14.27
C ILE A 277 -6.74 -6.65 14.78
N LEU A 278 -5.46 -6.34 14.96
CA LEU A 278 -4.49 -7.29 15.51
C LEU A 278 -4.68 -7.56 17.01
N GLY A 279 -5.47 -6.73 17.71
CA GLY A 279 -5.61 -6.77 19.16
C GLY A 279 -4.25 -6.63 19.85
N LEU A 280 -3.44 -5.66 19.41
CA LEU A 280 -2.15 -5.38 20.03
C LEU A 280 -2.37 -4.82 21.44
N PRO A 281 -1.63 -5.30 22.45
CA PRO A 281 -1.82 -4.87 23.82
C PRO A 281 -1.20 -3.49 24.08
N GLU A 282 -1.58 -2.84 25.18
CA GLU A 282 -1.12 -1.50 25.51
C GLU A 282 0.34 -1.45 25.96
N THR A 283 0.92 -2.60 26.35
CA THR A 283 2.33 -2.68 26.75
C THR A 283 3.12 -3.77 26.02
N ASP A 284 4.41 -3.52 25.83
CA ASP A 284 5.34 -4.50 25.27
C ASP A 284 5.42 -5.78 26.11
N ARG A 285 5.30 -5.69 27.44
CA ARG A 285 5.29 -6.84 28.36
C ARG A 285 4.09 -7.76 28.17
N GLU A 286 2.92 -7.19 27.87
CA GLU A 286 1.72 -7.97 27.54
C GLU A 286 1.89 -8.67 26.19
N LEU A 287 2.52 -7.99 25.21
CA LEU A 287 2.85 -8.59 23.91
C LEU A 287 3.86 -9.74 24.08
N GLU A 288 4.93 -9.49 24.84
CA GLU A 288 5.95 -10.48 25.19
C GLU A 288 5.30 -11.71 25.84
N THR A 289 4.38 -11.52 26.80
CA THR A 289 3.63 -12.61 27.44
C THR A 289 2.82 -13.41 26.42
N ARG A 290 2.10 -12.73 25.51
CA ARG A 290 1.31 -13.37 24.45
C ARG A 290 2.15 -14.19 23.48
N LEU A 291 3.38 -13.74 23.23
CA LEU A 291 4.34 -14.36 22.32
C LEU A 291 5.28 -15.38 23.02
N GLU A 292 5.06 -15.63 24.32
CA GLU A 292 5.88 -16.48 25.19
C GLU A 292 7.36 -16.06 25.24
N VAL A 293 7.62 -14.76 25.11
CA VAL A 293 8.94 -14.16 25.25
C VAL A 293 9.08 -13.60 26.65
N ASN A 294 10.15 -13.95 27.36
CA ASN A 294 10.50 -13.31 28.63
C ASN A 294 11.85 -12.62 28.48
N VAL A 295 11.82 -11.34 28.06
CA VAL A 295 13.04 -10.57 27.75
C VAL A 295 13.98 -10.49 28.96
N VAL A 296 13.44 -10.19 30.15
CA VAL A 296 14.23 -10.08 31.39
C VAL A 296 14.93 -11.39 31.73
N GLU A 297 14.21 -12.50 31.66
CA GLU A 297 14.77 -13.83 31.96
C GLU A 297 15.76 -14.29 30.89
N ASN A 298 15.46 -14.03 29.62
CA ASN A 298 16.35 -14.36 28.51
C ASN A 298 17.69 -13.61 28.63
N LEU A 299 17.66 -12.31 28.91
CA LEU A 299 18.87 -11.50 29.11
C LEU A 299 19.66 -11.92 30.36
N ARG A 300 18.99 -12.42 31.40
CA ARG A 300 19.64 -12.89 32.62
C ARG A 300 20.29 -14.26 32.44
N ASN A 301 19.58 -15.21 31.84
CA ASN A 301 19.91 -16.63 31.94
C ASN A 301 20.09 -17.35 30.59
N ALA A 302 19.88 -16.69 29.45
CA ALA A 302 19.89 -17.33 28.13
C ALA A 302 20.58 -16.51 27.01
N ALA A 303 21.54 -15.66 27.35
CA ALA A 303 22.39 -14.98 26.38
C ALA A 303 23.10 -15.99 25.46
N GLY A 304 22.95 -15.83 24.13
CA GLY A 304 23.49 -16.73 23.10
C GLY A 304 22.73 -18.07 23.01
N ARG A 305 21.51 -18.13 23.56
CA ARG A 305 20.65 -19.34 23.56
C ARG A 305 19.22 -19.03 23.18
N ARG A 306 18.62 -17.99 23.77
CA ARG A 306 17.26 -17.51 23.47
C ARG A 306 17.21 -16.01 23.24
N VAL A 307 18.35 -15.33 23.36
CA VAL A 307 18.51 -13.92 23.05
C VAL A 307 19.90 -13.66 22.49
N TRP A 308 19.94 -12.88 21.42
CA TRP A 308 21.14 -12.42 20.72
C TRP A 308 20.99 -10.92 20.47
N ARG A 309 22.10 -10.20 20.51
CA ARG A 309 22.11 -8.73 20.42
C ARG A 309 23.13 -8.25 19.40
N ALA A 310 22.81 -7.14 18.76
CA ALA A 310 23.75 -6.32 17.99
C ALA A 310 23.57 -4.85 18.37
N GLY A 311 24.63 -4.06 18.25
CA GLY A 311 24.58 -2.61 18.45
C GLY A 311 25.45 -1.89 17.42
N PHE A 312 24.97 -0.74 16.95
CA PHE A 312 25.61 0.05 15.90
C PHE A 312 25.32 1.54 16.09
N ASN A 313 26.22 2.40 15.63
CA ASN A 313 26.07 3.85 15.73
C ASN A 313 25.07 4.43 14.73
N ASP A 314 25.08 3.94 13.48
CA ASP A 314 24.28 4.49 12.39
C ASP A 314 23.26 3.46 11.91
N SER A 315 21.97 3.75 12.11
CA SER A 315 20.86 2.84 11.78
C SER A 315 20.09 3.21 10.50
N GLY A 316 20.42 4.34 9.88
CA GLY A 316 19.70 4.91 8.73
C GLY A 316 18.35 5.57 9.06
N VAL A 317 17.74 5.27 10.22
CA VAL A 317 16.42 5.79 10.65
C VAL A 317 16.43 6.50 12.02
N SER A 318 17.32 6.12 12.93
CA SER A 318 17.62 6.84 14.16
C SER A 318 18.88 7.70 13.98
N ASN A 319 18.89 8.88 14.62
CA ASN A 319 20.01 9.84 14.57
C ASN A 319 21.16 9.49 15.53
N HIS A 320 21.02 8.41 16.31
CA HIS A 320 21.94 7.99 17.37
C HIS A 320 22.12 6.48 17.37
N ASN A 321 22.87 5.99 18.38
CA ASN A 321 23.09 4.58 18.65
C ASN A 321 21.78 3.78 18.55
N ARG A 322 21.86 2.54 18.10
CA ARG A 322 20.74 1.60 18.13
C ARG A 322 21.23 0.25 18.62
N VAL A 323 20.40 -0.41 19.42
CA VAL A 323 20.62 -1.80 19.86
C VAL A 323 19.43 -2.61 19.40
N VAL A 324 19.68 -3.79 18.85
CA VAL A 324 18.64 -4.74 18.46
C VAL A 324 18.86 -6.07 19.17
N GLU A 325 17.78 -6.68 19.61
CA GLU A 325 17.74 -7.99 20.24
C GLU A 325 16.81 -8.90 19.46
N ARG A 326 17.27 -10.10 19.14
CA ARG A 326 16.43 -11.20 18.66
C ARG A 326 16.15 -12.14 19.81
N HIS A 327 14.88 -12.46 20.03
CA HIS A 327 14.43 -13.50 20.93
C HIS A 327 13.75 -14.62 20.17
N GLU A 328 13.91 -15.86 20.67
CA GLU A 328 13.01 -16.94 20.27
C GLU A 328 11.59 -16.64 20.76
N SER A 329 10.61 -16.83 19.89
CA SER A 329 9.19 -16.59 20.15
C SER A 329 8.35 -17.79 19.71
N ARG A 330 7.16 -17.93 20.27
CA ARG A 330 6.18 -18.99 19.94
C ARG A 330 5.96 -19.18 18.43
N TYR A 331 6.01 -18.12 17.63
CA TYR A 331 5.73 -18.15 16.19
C TYR A 331 6.95 -17.91 15.29
N GLY A 332 8.15 -17.87 15.86
CA GLY A 332 9.39 -17.57 15.13
C GLY A 332 10.28 -16.64 15.95
N ALA A 333 10.53 -15.45 15.41
CA ALA A 333 11.34 -14.44 16.06
C ALA A 333 10.50 -13.30 16.65
N TYR A 334 11.04 -12.73 17.72
CA TYR A 334 10.66 -11.44 18.28
C TYR A 334 11.90 -10.56 18.28
N TRP A 335 11.90 -9.52 17.45
CA TRP A 335 12.96 -8.54 17.37
C TRP A 335 12.55 -7.30 18.14
N LYS A 336 13.41 -6.85 19.06
CA LYS A 336 13.21 -5.63 19.84
C LYS A 336 14.38 -4.71 19.61
N SER A 337 14.09 -3.48 19.19
CA SER A 337 15.08 -2.42 19.11
C SER A 337 14.98 -1.49 20.30
N TYR A 338 16.09 -0.84 20.59
CA TYR A 338 16.22 0.21 21.58
C TYR A 338 16.84 1.40 20.86
N ASP A 339 16.07 2.49 20.80
CA ASP A 339 16.43 3.74 20.15
C ASP A 339 16.80 4.77 21.22
N PHE A 340 17.75 5.65 20.88
CA PHE A 340 18.37 6.56 21.84
C PHE A 340 18.25 8.01 21.35
N ALA A 341 18.05 8.94 22.27
CA ALA A 341 18.03 10.40 22.01
C ALA A 341 19.43 11.03 22.11
N GLY A 342 20.45 10.22 22.35
CA GLY A 342 21.85 10.64 22.44
C GLY A 342 22.80 9.46 22.48
N SER A 343 24.10 9.76 22.43
CA SER A 343 25.17 8.75 22.38
C SER A 343 26.15 8.89 23.56
N VAL A 344 25.75 9.50 24.67
CA VAL A 344 26.61 9.81 25.83
C VAL A 344 26.12 9.14 27.12
N GLY A 345 26.97 9.08 28.15
CA GLY A 345 26.60 8.51 29.45
C GLY A 345 26.12 7.06 29.31
N THR A 346 25.00 6.72 29.93
CA THR A 346 24.38 5.38 29.85
C THR A 346 23.80 5.07 28.46
N GLN A 347 23.76 6.03 27.54
CA GLN A 347 23.35 5.82 26.14
C GLN A 347 24.53 5.47 25.22
N HIS A 348 25.77 5.54 25.72
CA HIS A 348 26.97 5.18 24.96
C HIS A 348 27.16 3.64 24.93
N ILE A 349 26.67 2.99 23.87
CA ILE A 349 26.52 1.52 23.82
C ILE A 349 27.85 0.75 23.89
N PHE A 350 28.97 1.35 23.45
CA PHE A 350 30.29 0.70 23.55
C PHE A 350 30.89 0.66 24.95
N THR A 351 30.46 1.58 25.82
CA THR A 351 30.89 1.59 27.24
C THR A 351 29.86 0.98 28.16
N HIS A 352 28.59 0.95 27.73
CA HIS A 352 27.44 0.42 28.45
C HIS A 352 26.71 -0.71 27.70
N PRO A 353 27.42 -1.74 27.16
CA PRO A 353 26.81 -2.72 26.26
C PRO A 353 25.78 -3.64 26.95
N LEU A 354 25.79 -3.71 28.28
CA LEU A 354 24.90 -4.57 29.07
C LEU A 354 23.84 -3.81 29.88
N SER A 355 24.01 -2.49 30.08
CA SER A 355 23.14 -1.68 30.93
C SER A 355 23.07 -0.25 30.41
N PHE A 356 22.07 0.02 29.58
CA PHE A 356 21.90 1.30 28.92
C PHE A 356 20.50 1.88 29.15
N THR A 357 20.35 3.18 28.87
CA THR A 357 19.06 3.88 28.92
C THR A 357 18.61 4.20 27.50
N HIS A 358 17.41 3.78 27.11
CA HIS A 358 16.82 4.03 25.80
C HIS A 358 15.60 4.93 25.95
N ASP A 359 15.16 5.53 24.84
CA ASP A 359 14.07 6.52 24.80
C ASP A 359 12.81 5.98 24.09
N GLY A 360 12.94 4.86 23.38
CA GLY A 360 11.84 4.14 22.76
C GLY A 360 12.36 2.91 22.00
N GLY A 361 11.50 2.30 21.22
CA GLY A 361 11.89 1.21 20.35
C GLY A 361 10.77 0.71 19.46
N GLU A 362 11.18 -0.05 18.46
CA GLU A 362 10.32 -0.84 17.59
C GLU A 362 10.48 -2.32 17.92
N ILE A 363 9.37 -3.03 17.85
CA ILE A 363 9.29 -4.48 17.95
C ILE A 363 8.72 -5.02 16.64
N ILE A 364 9.40 -5.99 16.05
CA ILE A 364 8.96 -6.73 14.87
C ILE A 364 8.85 -8.20 15.26
N PHE A 365 7.69 -8.80 15.08
CA PHE A 365 7.48 -10.20 15.47
C PHE A 365 6.76 -10.98 14.37
N ASN A 366 7.01 -12.30 14.34
CA ASN A 366 6.32 -13.18 13.40
C ASN A 366 4.88 -13.45 13.84
N LEU A 367 3.97 -13.33 12.88
CA LEU A 367 2.62 -13.85 12.97
C LEU A 367 2.61 -15.37 12.70
N PRO A 368 1.58 -16.10 13.13
CA PRO A 368 1.51 -17.56 12.95
C PRO A 368 1.54 -18.02 11.49
N ASN A 369 1.14 -17.17 10.54
CA ASN A 369 1.22 -17.41 9.09
C ASN A 369 2.58 -17.09 8.45
N GLY A 370 3.58 -16.67 9.25
CA GLY A 370 4.93 -16.35 8.77
C GLY A 370 5.15 -14.91 8.33
N LEU A 371 4.09 -14.10 8.17
CA LEU A 371 4.22 -12.66 7.98
C LEU A 371 4.72 -11.97 9.27
N GLN A 372 4.98 -10.67 9.19
CA GLN A 372 5.43 -9.84 10.30
C GLN A 372 4.34 -8.87 10.74
N ALA A 373 4.31 -8.59 12.04
CA ALA A 373 3.58 -7.49 12.63
C ALA A 373 4.53 -6.60 13.44
N TYR A 374 4.07 -5.37 13.68
CA TYR A 374 4.91 -4.26 14.12
C TYR A 374 4.31 -3.61 15.35
N TYR A 375 5.18 -3.12 16.22
CA TYR A 375 4.81 -2.49 17.47
C TYR A 375 5.80 -1.40 17.82
N LEU A 376 5.31 -0.19 18.09
CA LEU A 376 6.13 0.91 18.58
C LEU A 376 5.89 1.09 20.08
N ALA A 377 6.95 1.31 20.84
CA ALA A 377 6.89 1.51 22.28
C ALA A 377 7.72 2.71 22.72
N ASP A 378 7.24 3.42 23.75
CA ASP A 378 8.06 4.39 24.49
C ASP A 378 9.06 3.69 25.43
N ALA A 379 9.92 4.46 26.10
CA ALA A 379 10.88 3.93 27.08
C ALA A 379 10.22 3.20 28.28
N GLY A 380 8.94 3.46 28.54
CA GLY A 380 8.15 2.79 29.57
C GLY A 380 7.57 1.45 29.11
N GLY A 381 7.66 1.15 27.81
CA GLY A 381 7.05 -0.02 27.17
C GLY A 381 5.60 0.20 26.78
N ASN A 382 5.07 1.44 26.83
CA ASN A 382 3.70 1.73 26.40
C ASN A 382 3.64 1.83 24.88
N ARG A 383 2.58 1.25 24.29
CA ARG A 383 2.34 1.29 22.84
C ARG A 383 2.19 2.71 22.33
N LEU A 384 2.74 2.95 21.14
CA LEU A 384 2.60 4.21 20.41
C LEU A 384 1.89 3.99 19.07
N ASN A 385 1.08 4.98 18.68
CA ASN A 385 0.55 5.08 17.31
C ASN A 385 1.63 5.55 16.34
N GLU A 386 2.45 6.51 16.78
CA GLU A 386 3.51 7.14 16.01
C GLU A 386 4.76 7.35 16.87
N ALA A 387 5.94 7.17 16.27
CA ALA A 387 7.21 7.43 16.95
C ALA A 387 7.49 8.94 17.01
N PRO A 388 8.05 9.46 18.13
CA PRO A 388 8.48 10.84 18.19
C PRO A 388 9.56 11.14 17.14
N ILE A 389 9.33 12.15 16.29
CA ILE A 389 10.21 12.55 15.17
C ILE A 389 11.65 12.87 15.65
N SER A 390 11.81 13.31 16.90
CA SER A 390 13.11 13.55 17.52
C SER A 390 13.95 12.28 17.72
N ILE A 391 13.32 11.11 17.74
CA ILE A 391 13.94 9.80 18.00
C ILE A 391 14.14 9.03 16.69
N VAL A 392 13.08 8.91 15.88
CA VAL A 392 13.09 8.19 14.60
C VAL A 392 12.29 8.98 13.56
N ARG A 393 12.80 9.05 12.33
CA ARG A 393 12.10 9.67 11.19
C ARG A 393 12.37 8.90 9.91
N ASN A 394 11.44 8.96 8.96
CA ASN A 394 11.66 8.47 7.60
C ASN A 394 12.01 9.65 6.66
N PRO A 395 13.28 9.99 6.45
CA PRO A 395 13.65 11.15 5.62
C PRO A 395 13.37 10.94 4.13
N ALA A 396 13.12 9.70 3.70
CA ALA A 396 12.80 9.38 2.31
C ALA A 396 11.31 9.50 1.97
N ALA A 397 10.45 9.66 2.97
CA ALA A 397 9.01 9.86 2.79
C ALA A 397 8.65 11.36 2.78
N SER A 398 7.55 11.69 2.08
CA SER A 398 6.97 13.04 2.09
C SER A 398 6.47 13.44 3.48
N ASP A 399 5.98 12.47 4.26
CA ASP A 399 5.72 12.60 5.69
C ASP A 399 6.80 11.83 6.48
N PRO A 400 7.66 12.52 7.25
CA PRO A 400 8.74 11.88 8.00
C PRO A 400 8.25 11.09 9.22
N THR A 401 6.97 11.18 9.57
CA THR A 401 6.38 10.52 10.75
C THR A 401 6.33 9.01 10.57
N VAL A 402 6.90 8.27 11.53
CA VAL A 402 6.82 6.80 11.54
C VAL A 402 5.59 6.37 12.31
N ARG A 403 4.60 5.81 11.60
CA ARG A 403 3.36 5.28 12.17
C ARG A 403 3.40 3.77 12.21
N ASN A 404 3.01 3.19 13.34
CA ASN A 404 3.03 1.74 13.52
C ASN A 404 2.13 1.06 12.47
N GLY A 405 2.55 -0.07 11.93
CA GLY A 405 1.87 -0.69 10.78
C GLY A 405 2.37 -0.09 9.47
N LEU A 406 1.72 0.94 8.93
CA LEU A 406 1.97 1.49 7.60
C LEU A 406 3.45 1.77 7.30
N SER A 407 4.13 2.55 8.14
CA SER A 407 5.53 2.92 7.90
C SER A 407 6.45 1.71 8.03
N CYS A 408 6.18 0.81 8.97
CA CYS A 408 6.97 -0.40 9.18
C CYS A 408 6.80 -1.39 8.01
N ILE A 409 5.56 -1.62 7.55
CA ILE A 409 5.25 -2.40 6.34
C ILE A 409 5.98 -1.81 5.13
N GLY A 410 5.98 -0.48 5.00
CA GLY A 410 6.68 0.28 3.97
C GLY A 410 8.20 0.07 3.96
N CYS A 411 8.82 0.07 5.13
CA CYS A 411 10.25 -0.12 5.27
C CYS A 411 10.66 -1.60 5.07
N HIS A 412 9.91 -2.54 5.64
CA HIS A 412 10.29 -3.96 5.77
C HIS A 412 9.82 -4.84 4.59
N THR A 413 10.01 -4.37 3.35
CA THR A 413 9.65 -5.09 2.11
C THR A 413 10.40 -6.42 1.90
N GLU A 414 11.52 -6.59 2.59
CA GLU A 414 12.37 -7.79 2.57
C GLU A 414 12.44 -8.48 3.93
N GLY A 415 11.54 -8.11 4.86
CA GLY A 415 11.58 -8.58 6.25
C GLY A 415 12.59 -7.79 7.10
N ILE A 416 13.33 -8.47 7.96
CA ILE A 416 14.28 -7.82 8.88
C ILE A 416 15.42 -7.18 8.08
N LYS A 417 15.67 -5.88 8.33
CA LYS A 417 16.77 -5.17 7.68
C LYS A 417 18.11 -5.72 8.15
N THR A 418 19.06 -5.83 7.23
CA THR A 418 20.43 -6.20 7.54
C THR A 418 21.14 -5.07 8.28
N PHE A 419 22.00 -5.42 9.22
CA PHE A 419 22.84 -4.50 9.99
C PHE A 419 24.18 -5.17 10.29
N GLU A 420 25.14 -4.39 10.81
CA GLU A 420 26.43 -4.89 11.25
C GLU A 420 26.61 -4.54 12.73
N ASP A 421 27.02 -5.53 13.53
CA ASP A 421 27.34 -5.29 14.94
C ASP A 421 28.72 -4.66 15.08
N GLU A 422 28.79 -3.50 15.72
CA GLU A 422 30.03 -2.78 16.01
C GLU A 422 30.48 -3.01 17.47
N VAL A 423 29.55 -3.40 18.35
CA VAL A 423 29.81 -3.49 19.80
C VAL A 423 30.72 -4.66 20.14
N ARG A 424 30.53 -5.84 19.53
CA ARG A 424 31.36 -7.02 19.82
C ARG A 424 32.84 -6.72 19.65
N GLY A 425 33.23 -6.10 18.53
CA GLY A 425 34.63 -5.79 18.25
C GLY A 425 35.27 -4.91 19.33
N VAL A 426 34.51 -3.94 19.86
CA VAL A 426 34.98 -3.09 20.97
C VAL A 426 35.10 -3.87 22.27
N VAL A 427 34.14 -4.76 22.57
CA VAL A 427 34.18 -5.63 23.75
C VAL A 427 35.40 -6.56 23.71
N GLU A 428 35.70 -7.15 22.55
CA GLU A 428 36.86 -8.03 22.35
C GLU A 428 38.19 -7.31 22.61
N GLN A 429 38.34 -6.09 22.08
CA GLN A 429 39.55 -5.28 22.22
C GLN A 429 39.75 -4.74 23.65
N ASN A 430 38.68 -4.52 24.41
CA ASN A 430 38.79 -4.03 25.78
C ASN A 430 39.29 -5.13 26.72
N ALA A 431 40.54 -5.02 27.20
CA ALA A 431 41.15 -6.01 28.07
C ALA A 431 40.50 -6.10 29.46
N ASN A 432 40.11 -4.95 30.04
CA ASN A 432 39.58 -4.84 31.41
C ASN A 432 38.35 -3.91 31.45
N PRO A 433 37.23 -4.29 30.82
CA PRO A 433 36.04 -3.46 30.81
C PRO A 433 35.40 -3.36 32.21
N PRO A 434 34.65 -2.27 32.51
CA PRO A 434 33.91 -2.11 33.76
C PRO A 434 32.63 -2.97 33.83
N PHE A 435 32.41 -3.83 32.83
CA PHE A 435 31.27 -4.74 32.72
C PHE A 435 31.75 -6.19 32.54
N ASN A 436 30.84 -7.16 32.72
CA ASN A 436 31.18 -8.57 32.53
C ASN A 436 31.41 -8.89 31.03
N LYS A 437 32.68 -8.97 30.64
CA LYS A 437 33.11 -9.24 29.26
C LYS A 437 32.55 -10.54 28.71
N ASP A 438 32.65 -11.63 29.46
CA ASP A 438 32.18 -12.95 29.03
C ASP A 438 30.67 -12.96 28.78
N ARG A 439 29.90 -12.26 29.62
CA ARG A 439 28.45 -12.10 29.41
C ARG A 439 28.15 -11.27 28.18
N ALA A 440 28.90 -10.19 27.94
CA ALA A 440 28.74 -9.38 26.73
C ALA A 440 29.01 -10.21 25.47
N LEU A 441 30.09 -10.99 25.41
CA LEU A 441 30.43 -11.81 24.24
C LEU A 441 29.50 -13.00 24.01
N ARG A 442 28.75 -13.44 25.03
CA ARG A 442 27.65 -14.40 24.86
C ARG A 442 26.42 -13.78 24.22
N LEU A 443 26.20 -12.49 24.44
CA LEU A 443 25.00 -11.78 23.99
C LEU A 443 25.22 -11.16 22.59
N TYR A 444 26.35 -10.48 22.41
CA TYR A 444 26.81 -9.94 21.13
C TYR A 444 27.57 -11.02 20.38
N VAL A 445 26.85 -11.84 19.63
CA VAL A 445 27.41 -13.02 18.94
C VAL A 445 28.21 -12.67 17.70
N GLU A 446 28.89 -13.66 17.14
CA GLU A 446 29.65 -13.47 15.90
C GLU A 446 28.71 -13.10 14.74
N LYS A 447 29.23 -12.29 13.81
CA LYS A 447 28.47 -11.82 12.64
C LYS A 447 27.80 -12.97 11.88
N ALA A 448 28.52 -14.08 11.66
CA ALA A 448 27.96 -15.23 10.94
C ALA A 448 26.75 -15.86 11.64
N GLU A 449 26.70 -15.84 12.98
CA GLU A 449 25.56 -16.35 13.75
C GLU A 449 24.37 -15.38 13.65
N MET A 450 24.60 -14.07 13.79
CA MET A 450 23.55 -13.06 13.64
C MET A 450 22.98 -13.02 12.21
N ASP A 451 23.85 -13.04 11.19
CA ASP A 451 23.45 -13.05 9.78
C ASP A 451 22.61 -14.30 9.45
N ALA A 452 22.92 -15.45 10.06
CA ALA A 452 22.12 -16.67 9.89
C ALA A 452 20.70 -16.51 10.42
N PHE A 453 20.51 -15.85 11.57
CA PHE A 453 19.17 -15.57 12.10
C PHE A 453 18.39 -14.58 11.25
N VAL A 454 19.04 -13.50 10.79
CA VAL A 454 18.41 -12.54 9.87
C VAL A 454 17.99 -13.24 8.58
N ALA A 455 18.82 -14.12 8.03
CA ALA A 455 18.51 -14.89 6.83
C ALA A 455 17.33 -15.87 7.05
N GLU A 456 17.30 -16.57 8.19
CA GLU A 456 16.18 -17.46 8.55
C GLU A 456 14.86 -16.70 8.62
N ASP A 457 14.84 -15.56 9.32
CA ASP A 457 13.63 -14.76 9.50
C ASP A 457 13.20 -14.08 8.19
N THR A 458 14.16 -13.71 7.34
CA THR A 458 13.93 -13.19 5.98
C THR A 458 13.27 -14.24 5.09
N GLU A 459 13.77 -15.47 5.09
CA GLU A 459 13.21 -16.54 4.26
C GLU A 459 11.80 -16.93 4.72
N ARG A 460 11.56 -16.96 6.04
CA ARG A 460 10.22 -17.15 6.61
C ARG A 460 9.25 -16.08 6.10
N TYR A 461 9.64 -14.81 6.17
CA TYR A 461 8.82 -13.70 5.69
C TYR A 461 8.59 -13.79 4.17
N ARG A 462 9.63 -14.08 3.39
CA ARG A 462 9.54 -14.24 1.95
C ARG A 462 8.52 -15.31 1.56
N GLY A 463 8.61 -16.50 2.14
CA GLY A 463 7.69 -17.59 1.84
C GLY A 463 6.22 -17.20 2.09
N ALA A 464 5.95 -16.58 3.24
CA ALA A 464 4.62 -16.09 3.58
C ALA A 464 4.15 -14.96 2.64
N LEU A 465 5.03 -14.02 2.29
CA LEU A 465 4.73 -12.92 1.37
C LEU A 465 4.41 -13.42 -0.04
N GLU A 466 5.17 -14.37 -0.57
CA GLU A 466 4.95 -14.95 -1.89
C GLU A 466 3.63 -15.73 -1.95
N GLU A 467 3.22 -16.39 -0.85
CA GLU A 467 1.90 -17.02 -0.75
C GLU A 467 0.74 -16.00 -0.85
N THR A 468 0.95 -14.74 -0.46
CA THR A 468 -0.05 -13.66 -0.66
C THR A 468 -0.10 -13.15 -2.11
N GLY A 469 0.81 -13.58 -2.97
CA GLY A 469 1.07 -13.00 -4.29
C GLY A 469 1.86 -11.68 -4.24
N GLY A 470 2.43 -11.35 -3.07
CA GLY A 470 3.31 -10.22 -2.87
C GLY A 470 4.67 -10.40 -3.54
N VAL A 471 5.40 -9.29 -3.71
CA VAL A 471 6.74 -9.29 -4.30
C VAL A 471 7.75 -9.01 -3.19
N PHE A 472 8.79 -9.84 -3.10
CA PHE A 472 9.89 -9.64 -2.17
C PHE A 472 10.73 -8.42 -2.58
N GLY A 473 10.83 -7.43 -1.69
CA GLY A 473 11.48 -6.15 -1.98
C GLY A 473 10.70 -5.25 -2.95
N GLY A 474 11.38 -4.26 -3.52
CA GLY A 474 10.76 -3.30 -4.43
C GLY A 474 9.82 -2.32 -3.74
N ILE A 475 8.81 -1.84 -4.46
CA ILE A 475 7.85 -0.84 -3.96
C ILE A 475 6.77 -1.52 -3.15
N GLU A 476 6.62 -1.10 -1.91
CA GLU A 476 5.56 -1.60 -1.05
C GLU A 476 4.18 -1.12 -1.50
N PRO A 477 3.28 -2.02 -1.93
CA PRO A 477 1.99 -1.60 -2.45
C PRO A 477 1.07 -1.00 -1.38
N ILE A 478 1.12 -1.45 -0.12
CA ILE A 478 0.23 -0.91 0.93
C ILE A 478 0.55 0.56 1.20
N GLN A 479 1.83 0.91 1.34
CA GLN A 479 2.25 2.31 1.51
C GLN A 479 1.90 3.15 0.29
N ARG A 480 2.18 2.64 -0.91
CA ARG A 480 1.82 3.33 -2.17
C ARG A 480 0.32 3.62 -2.25
N PHE A 481 -0.54 2.67 -1.86
CA PHE A 481 -1.99 2.85 -1.95
C PHE A 481 -2.57 3.70 -0.83
N HIS A 482 -1.93 3.76 0.34
CA HIS A 482 -2.22 4.80 1.31
C HIS A 482 -2.03 6.20 0.70
N GLU A 483 -0.87 6.45 0.07
CA GLU A 483 -0.59 7.74 -0.58
C GLU A 483 -1.54 8.02 -1.74
N ALA A 484 -1.85 7.00 -2.56
CA ALA A 484 -2.80 7.13 -3.66
C ALA A 484 -4.21 7.50 -3.16
N PHE A 485 -4.66 6.90 -2.07
CA PHE A 485 -5.97 7.19 -1.49
C PHE A 485 -6.08 8.64 -0.98
N GLN A 486 -5.00 9.21 -0.43
CA GLN A 486 -4.98 10.61 0.02
C GLN A 486 -5.05 11.63 -1.12
N ARG A 487 -4.88 11.21 -2.37
CA ARG A 487 -4.97 12.13 -3.53
C ARG A 487 -6.38 12.72 -3.66
N PRO A 488 -6.48 13.96 -4.17
CA PRO A 488 -7.76 14.54 -4.54
C PRO A 488 -8.56 13.63 -5.48
N LEU A 489 -9.88 13.57 -5.31
CA LEU A 489 -10.78 12.84 -6.21
C LEU A 489 -11.06 13.65 -7.48
N GLU A 490 -11.06 12.94 -8.59
CA GLU A 490 -11.64 13.38 -9.86
C GLU A 490 -13.12 12.97 -9.95
N ALA A 491 -13.83 13.50 -10.95
CA ALA A 491 -15.25 13.24 -11.15
C ALA A 491 -15.56 11.74 -11.30
N ALA A 492 -14.72 11.00 -12.03
CA ALA A 492 -14.89 9.57 -12.26
C ALA A 492 -14.85 8.77 -10.95
N HIS A 493 -13.84 8.98 -10.11
CA HIS A 493 -13.74 8.31 -8.81
C HIS A 493 -14.88 8.70 -7.86
N ALA A 494 -15.29 9.97 -7.85
CA ALA A 494 -16.40 10.42 -7.02
C ALA A 494 -17.74 9.80 -7.47
N ALA A 495 -18.00 9.77 -8.78
CA ALA A 495 -19.20 9.17 -9.38
C ALA A 495 -19.25 7.66 -9.12
N ALA A 496 -18.14 6.96 -9.38
CA ALA A 496 -18.05 5.52 -9.19
C ALA A 496 -18.20 5.11 -7.72
N ALA A 497 -17.69 5.91 -6.78
CA ALA A 497 -17.84 5.66 -5.34
C ALA A 497 -19.30 5.73 -4.85
N VAL A 498 -20.17 6.46 -5.56
CA VAL A 498 -21.63 6.49 -5.30
C VAL A 498 -22.42 5.59 -6.25
N GLY A 499 -21.73 4.80 -7.09
CA GLY A 499 -22.35 3.83 -8.00
C GLY A 499 -23.01 4.44 -9.24
N LEU A 500 -22.50 5.57 -9.73
CA LEU A 500 -23.00 6.25 -10.93
C LEU A 500 -21.90 6.40 -12.00
N GLU A 501 -22.30 6.41 -13.26
CA GLU A 501 -21.45 6.87 -14.36
C GLU A 501 -21.14 8.37 -14.21
N THR A 502 -19.98 8.80 -14.69
CA THR A 502 -19.46 10.16 -14.52
C THR A 502 -20.44 11.22 -15.04
N GLU A 503 -20.96 11.06 -16.25
CA GLU A 503 -21.89 11.99 -16.89
C GLU A 503 -23.19 12.10 -16.09
N ALA A 504 -23.73 10.97 -15.62
CA ALA A 504 -24.95 10.92 -14.83
C ALA A 504 -24.77 11.63 -13.47
N PHE A 505 -23.61 11.47 -12.84
CA PHE A 505 -23.28 12.13 -11.59
C PHE A 505 -23.15 13.64 -11.76
N LEU A 506 -22.40 14.10 -12.77
CA LEU A 506 -22.25 15.53 -13.07
C LEU A 506 -23.59 16.19 -13.41
N GLN A 507 -24.45 15.51 -14.18
CA GLN A 507 -25.79 16.00 -14.48
C GLN A 507 -26.64 16.16 -13.20
N LYS A 508 -26.56 15.20 -12.27
CA LYS A 508 -27.24 15.30 -10.97
C LYS A 508 -26.73 16.48 -10.15
N ILE A 509 -25.42 16.72 -10.11
CA ILE A 509 -24.83 17.89 -9.44
C ILE A 509 -25.40 19.20 -10.02
N GLN A 510 -25.52 19.31 -11.34
CA GLN A 510 -26.05 20.52 -12.00
C GLN A 510 -27.53 20.80 -11.68
N GLN A 511 -28.31 19.75 -11.41
CA GLN A 511 -29.75 19.84 -11.21
C GLN A 511 -30.17 19.94 -9.73
N ASN A 512 -29.28 19.61 -8.79
CA ASN A 512 -29.60 19.49 -7.37
C ASN A 512 -28.86 20.55 -6.54
N VAL A 513 -29.62 21.47 -5.94
CA VAL A 513 -29.05 22.56 -5.12
C VAL A 513 -28.35 22.02 -3.88
N SER A 514 -28.83 20.93 -3.27
CA SER A 514 -28.17 20.31 -2.11
C SER A 514 -26.77 19.81 -2.46
N LEU A 515 -26.60 19.15 -3.61
CA LEU A 515 -25.28 18.73 -4.10
C LEU A 515 -24.36 19.92 -4.41
N GLN A 516 -24.91 21.03 -4.90
CA GLN A 516 -24.15 22.27 -5.14
C GLN A 516 -23.68 22.92 -3.85
N ASN A 517 -24.53 22.92 -2.81
CA ASN A 517 -24.19 23.46 -1.49
C ASN A 517 -23.11 22.63 -0.77
N LEU A 518 -22.96 21.35 -1.13
CA LEU A 518 -21.82 20.51 -0.72
C LEU A 518 -20.53 20.80 -1.52
N GLY A 519 -20.56 21.76 -2.46
CA GLY A 519 -19.38 22.18 -3.21
C GLY A 519 -19.00 21.25 -4.38
N LEU A 520 -19.86 20.31 -4.77
CA LEU A 520 -19.55 19.30 -5.78
C LEU A 520 -19.39 19.85 -7.21
N LEU A 521 -19.80 21.10 -7.49
CA LEU A 521 -19.57 21.75 -8.79
C LEU A 521 -18.08 21.83 -9.16
N VAL A 522 -17.18 21.77 -8.17
CA VAL A 522 -15.73 21.74 -8.42
C VAL A 522 -15.32 20.56 -9.32
N LEU A 523 -16.05 19.44 -9.25
CA LEU A 523 -15.74 18.22 -9.99
C LEU A 523 -15.99 18.31 -11.50
N GLU A 524 -16.69 19.35 -11.99
CA GLU A 524 -16.90 19.51 -13.44
C GLU A 524 -15.59 19.73 -14.21
N ASN A 525 -14.60 20.37 -13.59
CA ASN A 525 -13.35 20.75 -14.27
C ASN A 525 -12.11 20.69 -13.35
N ARG A 526 -12.25 20.22 -12.11
CA ARG A 526 -11.19 20.17 -11.09
C ARG A 526 -11.39 18.97 -10.16
N THR A 527 -10.53 18.85 -9.15
CA THR A 527 -10.57 17.79 -8.15
C THR A 527 -11.12 18.27 -6.80
N MET A 528 -11.67 17.34 -6.01
CA MET A 528 -12.05 17.57 -4.61
C MET A 528 -11.04 16.92 -3.64
N LYS A 529 -10.71 17.57 -2.53
CA LYS A 529 -9.82 16.96 -1.53
C LYS A 529 -10.50 15.75 -0.85
N ARG A 530 -9.71 14.70 -0.56
CA ARG A 530 -10.20 13.41 -0.03
C ARG A 530 -10.89 13.55 1.32
N ASP A 531 -10.36 14.37 2.21
CA ASP A 531 -10.92 14.65 3.54
C ASP A 531 -12.34 15.24 3.43
N THR A 532 -12.50 16.26 2.59
CA THR A 532 -13.78 16.94 2.32
C THR A 532 -14.80 15.94 1.76
N TRP A 533 -14.40 15.13 0.77
CA TRP A 533 -15.26 14.09 0.20
C TRP A 533 -15.68 13.05 1.25
N THR A 534 -14.75 12.60 2.08
CA THR A 534 -14.99 11.56 3.08
C THR A 534 -15.95 12.06 4.17
N GLU A 535 -15.74 13.28 4.67
CA GLU A 535 -16.60 13.90 5.68
C GLU A 535 -18.04 14.08 5.19
N GLN A 536 -18.21 14.43 3.91
CA GLN A 536 -19.51 14.73 3.32
C GLN A 536 -20.18 13.53 2.63
N PHE A 537 -19.53 12.36 2.57
CA PHE A 537 -19.99 11.24 1.72
C PHE A 537 -21.44 10.83 1.99
N SER A 538 -21.84 10.73 3.25
CA SER A 538 -23.20 10.35 3.64
C SER A 538 -24.24 11.41 3.22
N GLU A 539 -23.89 12.70 3.28
CA GLU A 539 -24.72 13.82 2.84
C GLU A 539 -24.85 13.84 1.31
N VAL A 540 -23.77 13.49 0.59
CA VAL A 540 -23.78 13.34 -0.87
C VAL A 540 -24.73 12.22 -1.28
N VAL A 541 -24.61 11.02 -0.68
CA VAL A 541 -25.50 9.88 -0.94
C VAL A 541 -26.96 10.26 -0.65
N PHE A 542 -27.22 10.91 0.48
CA PHE A 542 -28.56 11.39 0.83
C PHE A 542 -29.11 12.39 -0.20
N ALA A 543 -28.32 13.40 -0.59
CA ALA A 543 -28.74 14.41 -1.54
C ALA A 543 -28.98 13.85 -2.96
N LEU A 544 -28.25 12.80 -3.37
CA LEU A 544 -28.48 12.12 -4.65
C LEU A 544 -29.87 11.47 -4.76
N ASP A 545 -30.43 11.07 -3.62
CA ASP A 545 -31.74 10.43 -3.51
C ASP A 545 -32.88 11.41 -3.21
N PHE A 546 -32.59 12.52 -2.53
CA PHE A 546 -33.56 13.56 -2.18
C PHE A 546 -33.22 14.88 -2.89
N SER A 547 -33.73 15.08 -4.10
CA SER A 547 -33.53 16.33 -4.83
C SER A 547 -34.46 17.44 -4.34
N GLU A 548 -33.91 18.53 -3.81
CA GLU A 548 -34.57 19.83 -3.89
C GLU A 548 -34.31 20.38 -5.31
N SER A 549 -35.24 20.13 -6.23
CA SER A 549 -35.15 20.68 -7.59
C SER A 549 -35.14 22.21 -7.53
N LYS A 550 -34.27 22.87 -8.31
CA LYS A 550 -34.40 24.32 -8.58
C LYS A 550 -35.84 24.61 -8.98
N ASN A 551 -36.55 25.35 -8.15
CA ASN A 551 -37.89 25.82 -8.48
C ASN A 551 -37.75 26.71 -9.73
N PRO A 552 -38.37 26.41 -10.89
CA PRO A 552 -38.15 27.20 -12.11
C PRO A 552 -38.72 28.63 -12.05
N ASN A 553 -39.23 29.08 -10.89
CA ASN A 553 -39.95 30.33 -10.69
C ASN A 553 -39.47 31.15 -9.46
N SER A 554 -38.24 30.98 -8.98
CA SER A 554 -37.66 31.83 -7.93
C SER A 554 -36.49 32.67 -8.44
#